data_AF-A0A2S1JP82-F1
#
_entry.id   AF-A0A2S1JP82-F1
#
_cell.length_a   1.000
_cell.length_b   1.000
_cell.length_c   1.000
_cell.angle_alpha   90.00
_cell.angle_beta   90.00
_cell.angle_gamma   90.00
#
_symmetry.space_group_name_H-M   'P 1'
#
loop_
_entity.id
_entity.type
_entity.pdbx_description
1 polymer ?
#
loop_
_entity_poly.entity_id
_entity_poly.type
_entity_poly.pdbx_seq_one_letter_code
_entity_poly.pdbx_strand_id
1 'polypeptide(L)'
;MNKVVYLLLILSPLAQACELTKEYREARNQMVKDSQYAYEACTSSVNTFHYWQEVAQCEKEGHGKNVGGGCQHIVANRVSPVERNYDHCQGFKLSNEEVKKYVEEYVKSKNITKCSTSQPSSTG
;
A
#
# COMPACT_ATOMS: atom_id res chain seq x y z
N MET A 1 -16.91 55.77 -5.48
CA MET A 1 -16.38 54.52 -6.06
C MET A 1 -16.44 53.34 -5.05
N ASN A 2 -17.48 53.25 -4.20
CA ASN A 2 -17.55 52.21 -3.15
C ASN A 2 -18.56 51.08 -3.43
N LYS A 3 -19.34 51.15 -4.52
CA LYS A 3 -20.38 50.14 -4.82
C LYS A 3 -19.83 48.85 -5.45
N VAL A 4 -18.64 48.89 -6.05
CA VAL A 4 -18.03 47.72 -6.70
C VAL A 4 -17.39 46.76 -5.68
N VAL A 5 -16.92 47.29 -4.54
CA VAL A 5 -16.26 46.49 -3.48
C VAL A 5 -17.26 45.58 -2.74
N TYR A 6 -18.50 46.04 -2.55
CA TYR A 6 -19.55 45.22 -1.92
C TYR A 6 -20.03 44.05 -2.78
N LEU A 7 -19.91 44.14 -4.11
CA LEU A 7 -20.34 43.07 -5.01
C LEU A 7 -19.35 41.89 -5.04
N LEU A 8 -18.06 42.15 -4.80
CA LEU A 8 -17.00 41.13 -4.79
C LEU A 8 -17.00 40.26 -3.53
N LEU A 9 -17.52 40.75 -2.41
CA LEU A 9 -17.58 40.00 -1.14
C LEU A 9 -18.68 38.93 -1.11
N ILE A 10 -19.71 39.04 -1.95
CA ILE A 10 -20.88 38.13 -1.97
C ILE A 10 -20.64 36.93 -2.91
N LEU A 11 -19.60 37.00 -3.76
CA LEU A 11 -19.28 36.00 -4.80
C LEU A 11 -18.18 35.03 -4.42
N SER A 12 -17.69 35.05 -3.17
CA SER A 12 -16.84 33.98 -2.66
C SER A 12 -17.71 32.74 -2.49
N PRO A 13 -17.63 31.70 -3.34
CA PRO A 13 -18.17 30.41 -2.94
C PRO A 13 -17.46 30.10 -1.62
N LEU A 14 -18.25 29.94 -0.55
CA LEU A 14 -17.77 29.31 0.66
C LEU A 14 -17.11 28.02 0.20
N ALA A 15 -15.78 28.02 0.14
CA ALA A 15 -15.01 26.81 0.00
C ALA A 15 -15.34 26.03 1.26
N GLN A 16 -16.42 25.25 1.20
CA GLN A 16 -16.79 24.34 2.27
C GLN A 16 -15.56 23.47 2.43
N ALA A 17 -14.84 23.68 3.53
CA ALA A 17 -13.69 22.87 3.85
C ALA A 17 -14.22 21.43 3.93
N CYS A 18 -13.91 20.63 2.92
CA CYS A 18 -14.26 19.21 2.89
C CYS A 18 -13.38 18.53 3.95
N GLU A 19 -13.89 18.47 5.16
CA GLU A 19 -13.32 17.59 6.17
C GLU A 19 -13.61 16.15 5.75
N LEU A 20 -12.56 15.35 5.60
CA LEU A 20 -12.73 13.96 5.18
C LEU A 20 -13.48 13.19 6.26
N THR A 21 -14.40 12.30 5.86
CA THR A 21 -15.01 11.37 6.81
C THR A 21 -13.99 10.36 7.34
N LYS A 22 -14.31 9.72 8.47
CA LYS A 22 -13.45 8.68 9.05
C LYS A 22 -13.38 7.48 8.11
N GLU A 23 -14.52 7.06 7.57
CA GLU A 23 -14.68 5.92 6.68
C GLU A 23 -13.88 6.11 5.39
N TYR A 24 -13.88 7.32 4.82
CA TYR A 24 -13.07 7.63 3.64
C TYR A 24 -11.56 7.56 3.93
N ARG A 25 -11.12 8.08 5.08
CA ARG A 25 -9.71 7.98 5.49
C ARG A 25 -9.27 6.54 5.69
N GLU A 26 -10.10 5.73 6.34
CA GLU A 26 -9.83 4.31 6.57
C GLU A 26 -9.76 3.55 5.25
N ALA A 27 -10.71 3.77 4.33
CA ALA A 27 -10.69 3.16 3.00
C ALA A 27 -9.40 3.51 2.23
N ARG A 28 -9.00 4.78 2.23
CA ARG A 28 -7.75 5.22 1.59
C ARG A 28 -6.53 4.53 2.21
N ASN A 29 -6.45 4.50 3.54
CA ASN A 29 -5.32 3.89 4.25
C ASN A 29 -5.24 2.39 3.98
N GLN A 30 -6.38 1.69 3.96
CA GLN A 30 -6.43 0.27 3.70
C GLN A 30 -5.96 -0.04 2.27
N MET A 31 -6.47 0.68 1.26
CA MET A 31 -6.06 0.44 -0.12
C MET A 31 -4.57 0.73 -0.37
N VAL A 32 -4.00 1.75 0.27
CA VAL A 32 -2.54 1.99 0.21
C VAL A 32 -1.79 0.80 0.80
N LYS A 33 -2.18 0.31 1.98
CA LYS A 33 -1.57 -0.86 2.59
C LYS A 33 -1.69 -2.10 1.71
N ASP A 34 -2.87 -2.37 1.18
CA ASP A 34 -3.13 -3.54 0.34
C ASP A 34 -2.29 -3.49 -0.94
N SER A 35 -2.14 -2.30 -1.55
CA SER A 35 -1.31 -2.11 -2.74
C SER A 35 0.17 -2.38 -2.49
N GLN A 36 0.70 -1.97 -1.34
CA GLN A 36 2.09 -2.24 -0.95
C GLN A 36 2.28 -3.71 -0.60
N TYR A 37 1.35 -4.26 0.18
CA TYR A 37 1.38 -5.64 0.63
C TYR A 37 1.43 -6.64 -0.53
N ALA A 38 0.67 -6.41 -1.61
CA ALA A 38 0.66 -7.33 -2.74
C ALA A 38 2.05 -7.53 -3.37
N TYR A 39 2.79 -6.44 -3.60
CA TYR A 39 4.14 -6.48 -4.14
C TYR A 39 5.13 -7.14 -3.15
N GLU A 40 5.07 -6.73 -1.88
CA GLU A 40 5.93 -7.27 -0.82
C GLU A 40 5.70 -8.77 -0.60
N ALA A 41 4.44 -9.20 -0.59
CA ALA A 41 4.06 -10.61 -0.46
C ALA A 41 4.55 -11.45 -1.65
N CYS A 42 4.47 -10.91 -2.88
CA CYS A 42 4.99 -11.58 -4.06
C CYS A 42 6.51 -11.78 -3.97
N THR A 43 7.26 -10.70 -3.72
CA THR A 43 8.73 -10.76 -3.62
C THR A 43 9.20 -11.64 -2.47
N SER A 44 8.52 -11.60 -1.32
CA SER A 44 8.77 -12.48 -0.18
C SER A 44 8.54 -13.95 -0.52
N SER A 45 7.51 -14.25 -1.30
CA SER A 45 7.20 -15.62 -1.73
C SER A 45 8.27 -16.18 -2.67
N VAL A 46 8.77 -15.37 -3.61
CA VAL A 46 9.91 -15.73 -4.48
C VAL A 46 11.15 -16.05 -3.64
N ASN A 47 11.48 -15.19 -2.68
CA ASN A 47 12.61 -15.41 -1.77
C ASN A 47 12.46 -16.71 -0.97
N THR A 48 11.26 -16.96 -0.44
CA THR A 48 10.96 -18.14 0.37
C THR A 48 11.06 -19.42 -0.47
N PHE A 49 10.53 -19.40 -1.68
CA PHE A 49 10.63 -20.52 -2.62
C PHE A 49 12.10 -20.90 -2.89
N HIS A 50 12.93 -19.92 -3.27
CA HIS A 50 14.35 -20.18 -3.55
C HIS A 50 15.13 -20.62 -2.31
N TYR A 51 14.86 -20.01 -1.15
CA TYR A 51 15.46 -20.44 0.11
C TYR A 51 15.22 -21.93 0.37
N TRP A 52 13.97 -22.39 0.27
CA TRP A 52 13.64 -23.79 0.51
C TRP A 52 14.18 -24.73 -0.57
N GLN A 53 14.23 -24.27 -1.82
CA GLN A 53 14.89 -25.02 -2.89
C GLN A 53 16.38 -25.25 -2.59
N GLU A 54 17.08 -24.23 -2.08
CA GLU A 54 18.49 -24.34 -1.69
C GLU A 54 18.69 -25.23 -0.45
N VAL A 55 17.79 -25.15 0.54
CA VAL A 55 17.81 -26.05 1.70
C VAL A 55 17.67 -27.50 1.25
N ALA A 56 16.69 -27.80 0.41
CA ALA A 56 16.47 -29.15 -0.12
C ALA A 56 17.69 -29.68 -0.90
N GLN A 57 18.34 -28.82 -1.69
CA GLN A 57 19.56 -29.19 -2.41
C GLN A 57 20.72 -29.48 -1.43
N CYS A 58 20.92 -28.64 -0.41
CA CYS A 58 21.92 -28.87 0.64
C CYS A 58 21.68 -30.21 1.37
N GLU A 59 20.42 -30.54 1.67
CA GLU A 59 20.06 -31.79 2.33
C GLU A 59 20.36 -33.01 1.44
N LYS A 60 20.02 -32.90 0.15
CA LYS A 60 20.34 -33.92 -0.86
C LYS A 60 21.84 -34.19 -0.97
N GLU A 61 22.65 -33.15 -0.87
CA GLU A 61 24.12 -33.22 -0.88
C GLU A 61 24.70 -33.70 0.46
N GLY A 62 23.89 -33.75 1.52
CA GLY A 62 24.30 -34.18 2.85
C GLY A 62 25.17 -33.16 3.60
N HIS A 63 25.22 -31.92 3.15
CA HIS A 63 26.09 -30.88 3.72
C HIS A 63 25.70 -30.45 5.15
N GLY A 64 24.43 -30.66 5.54
CA GLY A 64 23.92 -30.24 6.86
C GLY A 64 24.17 -31.20 8.03
N LYS A 65 24.72 -32.40 7.79
CA LYS A 65 24.71 -33.50 8.79
C LYS A 65 25.45 -33.19 10.09
N ASN A 66 26.49 -32.36 10.05
CA ASN A 66 27.35 -32.07 11.21
C ASN A 66 27.31 -30.56 11.59
N VAL A 67 26.30 -29.82 11.14
CA VAL A 67 26.17 -28.39 11.41
C VAL A 67 25.00 -28.16 12.36
N GLY A 68 25.22 -27.41 13.45
CA GLY A 68 24.15 -26.99 14.34
C GLY A 68 23.13 -26.13 13.59
N GLY A 69 21.85 -26.56 13.56
CA GLY A 69 20.81 -25.95 12.74
C GLY A 69 20.77 -26.41 11.27
N GLY A 70 21.62 -27.37 10.89
CA GLY A 70 21.56 -28.08 9.62
C GLY A 70 21.66 -27.20 8.37
N CYS A 71 21.04 -27.64 7.29
CA CYS A 71 21.06 -26.93 6.01
C CYS A 71 20.36 -25.58 6.05
N GLN A 72 19.38 -25.38 6.93
CA GLN A 72 18.75 -24.09 7.15
C GLN A 72 19.78 -23.06 7.65
N HIS A 73 20.61 -23.44 8.63
CA HIS A 73 21.68 -22.57 9.12
C HIS A 73 22.70 -22.23 8.02
N ILE A 74 23.09 -23.20 7.20
CA ILE A 74 24.04 -22.99 6.10
C ILE A 74 23.47 -22.03 5.05
N VAL A 75 22.25 -22.28 4.58
CA VAL A 75 21.61 -21.49 3.52
C VAL A 75 21.30 -20.06 4.01
N ALA A 76 20.85 -19.90 5.25
CA ALA A 76 20.56 -18.58 5.81
C ALA A 76 21.80 -17.68 5.97
N ASN A 77 23.00 -18.28 6.11
CA ASN A 77 24.24 -17.55 6.37
C ASN A 77 25.19 -17.45 5.16
N ARG A 78 24.72 -17.81 3.96
CA ARG A 78 25.51 -17.71 2.72
C ARG A 78 24.90 -16.73 1.74
N VAL A 79 25.74 -16.22 0.84
CA VAL A 79 25.25 -15.55 -0.37
C VAL A 79 24.67 -16.61 -1.29
N SER A 80 23.38 -16.52 -1.58
CA SER A 80 22.71 -17.42 -2.52
C SER A 80 23.31 -17.26 -3.92
N PRO A 81 23.72 -18.35 -4.59
CA PRO A 81 24.17 -18.31 -5.98
C PRO A 81 23.01 -18.27 -6.97
N VAL A 82 21.76 -18.40 -6.50
CA VAL A 82 20.57 -18.47 -7.35
C VAL A 82 20.09 -17.06 -7.65
N GLU A 83 20.11 -16.69 -8.93
CA GLU A 83 19.49 -15.45 -9.39
C GLU A 83 17.97 -15.54 -9.22
N ARG A 84 17.36 -14.48 -8.68
CA ARG A 84 15.94 -14.42 -8.38
C ARG A 84 15.26 -13.50 -9.39
N ASN A 85 14.26 -14.01 -10.10
CA ASN A 85 13.44 -13.22 -11.02
C ASN A 85 12.22 -12.66 -10.29
N TYR A 86 12.07 -11.33 -10.31
CA TYR A 86 10.93 -10.61 -9.72
C TYR A 86 10.06 -9.89 -10.77
N ASP A 87 10.27 -10.15 -12.06
CA ASP A 87 9.60 -9.45 -13.15
C ASP A 87 8.09 -9.65 -13.06
N HIS A 88 7.65 -10.87 -12.73
CA HIS A 88 6.23 -11.18 -12.51
C HIS A 88 5.62 -10.42 -11.33
N CYS A 89 6.42 -10.01 -10.32
CA CYS A 89 5.95 -9.20 -9.21
C CYS A 89 5.75 -7.73 -9.59
N GLN A 90 6.40 -7.22 -10.65
CA GLN A 90 6.25 -5.82 -11.05
C GLN A 90 4.82 -5.45 -11.41
N GLY A 91 4.00 -6.41 -11.84
CA GLY A 91 2.57 -6.20 -12.09
C GLY A 91 1.75 -5.80 -10.84
N PHE A 92 2.27 -6.04 -9.63
CA PHE A 92 1.63 -5.61 -8.38
C PHE A 92 2.12 -4.24 -7.89
N LYS A 93 3.10 -3.64 -8.57
CA LYS A 93 3.67 -2.35 -8.17
C LYS A 93 2.82 -1.22 -8.76
N LEU A 94 1.82 -0.80 -8.00
CA LEU A 94 0.90 0.26 -8.41
C LEU A 94 1.51 1.66 -8.24
N SER A 95 1.21 2.56 -9.17
CA SER A 95 1.50 4.00 -9.06
C SER A 95 0.55 4.66 -8.06
N ASN A 96 0.94 5.85 -7.57
CA ASN A 96 0.05 6.67 -6.74
C ASN A 96 -1.25 7.06 -7.45
N GLU A 97 -1.22 7.28 -8.77
CA GLU A 97 -2.44 7.56 -9.54
C GLU A 97 -3.36 6.35 -9.63
N GLU A 98 -2.80 5.15 -9.81
CA GLU A 98 -3.56 3.90 -9.86
C GLU A 98 -4.21 3.61 -8.50
N VAL A 99 -3.45 3.74 -7.41
CA VAL A 99 -4.00 3.58 -6.05
C VAL A 99 -5.11 4.60 -5.79
N LYS A 100 -4.92 5.87 -6.21
CA LYS A 100 -5.96 6.90 -6.09
C LYS A 100 -7.22 6.52 -6.86
N LYS A 101 -7.07 6.01 -8.09
CA LYS A 101 -8.19 5.55 -8.91
C LYS A 101 -8.96 4.41 -8.24
N TYR A 102 -8.24 3.40 -7.73
CA TYR A 102 -8.86 2.29 -7.01
C TYR A 102 -9.57 2.72 -5.73
N VAL A 103 -9.01 3.67 -4.98
CA VAL A 103 -9.69 4.24 -3.80
C VAL A 103 -11.00 4.90 -4.19
N GLU A 104 -11.02 5.73 -5.24
CA GLU A 104 -12.25 6.41 -5.70
C GLU A 104 -13.29 5.40 -6.22
N GLU A 105 -12.87 4.37 -6.96
CA GLU A 105 -13.75 3.28 -7.41
C GLU A 105 -14.32 2.48 -6.22
N TYR A 106 -13.48 2.14 -5.25
CA TYR A 106 -13.89 1.45 -4.04
C TYR A 106 -14.89 2.26 -3.22
N VAL A 107 -14.57 3.54 -2.95
CA VAL A 107 -15.42 4.49 -2.24
C VAL A 107 -16.79 4.61 -2.91
N LYS A 108 -16.80 4.75 -4.25
CA LYS A 108 -18.04 4.77 -5.04
C LYS A 108 -18.82 3.46 -4.91
N SER A 109 -18.16 2.30 -5.02
CA SER A 109 -18.81 0.99 -4.93
C SER A 109 -19.42 0.70 -3.56
N LYS A 110 -18.85 1.29 -2.50
CA LYS A 110 -19.30 1.13 -1.11
C LYS A 110 -20.18 2.29 -0.62
N ASN A 111 -20.50 3.25 -1.48
CA ASN A 111 -21.23 4.47 -1.13
C ASN A 111 -20.62 5.22 0.07
N ILE A 112 -19.29 5.26 0.16
CA ILE A 112 -18.59 5.95 1.24
C ILE A 112 -18.64 7.46 0.97
N THR A 113 -19.21 8.22 1.89
CA THR A 113 -19.24 9.68 1.80
C THR A 113 -17.83 10.24 2.03
N LYS A 114 -17.34 11.06 1.10
CA LYS A 114 -15.98 11.63 1.18
C LYS A 114 -15.87 12.80 2.17
N CYS A 115 -16.81 13.74 2.12
CA CYS A 115 -16.80 14.97 2.92
C CYS A 115 -17.89 14.93 3.98
N SER A 116 -17.56 15.24 5.23
CA SER A 116 -18.58 15.57 6.22
C SER A 116 -19.09 17.00 6.00
N THR A 117 -20.40 17.20 6.07
CA THR A 117 -20.99 18.53 6.19
C THR A 117 -20.90 18.98 7.65
N SER A 118 -19.70 19.16 8.18
CA SER A 118 -19.51 19.87 9.44
C SER A 118 -19.67 21.37 9.16
N GLN A 119 -20.88 21.90 9.38
CA GLN A 119 -21.05 23.36 9.50
C GLN A 119 -20.16 23.85 10.64
N PRO A 120 -19.44 24.98 10.51
CA PRO A 120 -18.89 25.64 11.67
C PRO A 120 -20.06 26.04 12.58
N SER A 121 -20.08 25.50 13.80
CA SER A 121 -21.04 25.86 14.85
C SER A 121 -20.81 27.30 15.26
N SER A 122 -21.47 28.24 14.59
CA SER A 122 -21.59 29.63 15.03
C SER A 122 -22.80 29.76 15.96
N THR A 123 -22.67 29.30 17.20
CA THR A 123 -23.58 29.61 18.32
C THR A 123 -22.87 29.19 19.62
N GLY A 124 -22.57 30.08 20.56
CA GLY A 124 -22.93 31.50 20.67
C GLY A 124 -22.12 32.22 21.73
#